data_AF-A0ABD0NTR6-F1
#
_entry.id   AF-A0ABD0NTR6-F1
#
_cell.length_a   1.000
_cell.length_b   1.000
_cell.length_c   1.000
_cell.angle_alpha   90.00
_cell.angle_beta   90.00
_cell.angle_gamma   90.00
#
_symmetry.space_group_name_H-M   'P 1'
#
loop_
_entity.id
_entity.type
_entity.pdbx_description
1 polymer ?
#
loop_
_entity_poly.entity_id
_entity_poly.type
_entity_poly.pdbx_seq_one_letter_code
_entity_poly.pdbx_strand_id
1 'polypeptide(L)' 'PPYLPLAIPEDLAPRLQRLHGDPSVWWVSQFVKYLVRPQAWLEKEIQETCVKLGFKHPIIG' A
#
# COMPACT_ATOMS: atom_id res chain seq x y z
N PRO A 1 -10.66 8.25 20.14
CA PRO A 1 -10.24 9.51 19.46
C PRO A 1 -10.84 9.53 18.04
N PRO A 2 -10.97 10.70 17.38
CA PRO A 2 -11.65 10.81 16.07
C PRO A 2 -10.86 10.23 14.90
N TYR A 3 -9.54 10.04 15.04
CA TYR A 3 -8.64 9.56 13.97
C TYR A 3 -8.51 8.03 13.95
N LEU A 4 -9.64 7.34 13.89
CA LEU A 4 -9.70 5.88 13.82
C LEU A 4 -10.34 5.45 12.49
N PRO A 5 -9.88 4.35 11.87
CA PRO A 5 -10.59 3.74 10.75
C PRO A 5 -12.05 3.42 11.14
N LEU A 6 -13.01 3.48 10.21
CA LEU A 6 -12.87 3.66 8.76
C LEU A 6 -12.94 5.13 8.29
N ALA A 7 -12.81 6.10 9.20
CA ALA A 7 -12.81 7.51 8.83
C ALA A 7 -11.58 7.88 7.98
N ILE A 8 -11.77 8.85 7.08
CA ILE A 8 -10.73 9.44 6.24
C ILE A 8 -10.68 10.96 6.46
N PRO A 9 -9.55 11.64 6.14
CA PRO A 9 -9.47 13.09 6.21
C PRO A 9 -10.51 13.77 5.29
N GLU A 10 -11.24 14.73 5.84
CA GLU A 10 -12.33 15.43 5.16
C GLU A 10 -11.87 16.14 3.88
N ASP A 11 -10.69 16.74 3.92
CA ASP A 11 -10.06 17.45 2.80
C ASP A 11 -9.69 16.53 1.63
N LEU A 12 -9.49 15.24 1.90
CA LEU A 12 -9.16 14.24 0.87
C LEU A 12 -10.38 13.47 0.36
N ALA A 13 -11.48 13.44 1.11
CA ALA A 13 -12.65 12.61 0.81
C ALA A 13 -13.20 12.77 -0.62
N PRO A 14 -13.43 13.99 -1.16
CA PRO A 14 -13.97 14.17 -2.51
C PRO A 14 -13.05 13.67 -3.63
N ARG A 15 -11.75 13.58 -3.37
CA ARG A 15 -10.76 13.08 -4.34
C ARG A 15 -10.65 11.57 -4.26
N LEU A 16 -10.63 11.01 -3.06
CA LEU A 16 -10.51 9.56 -2.86
C LEU A 16 -11.75 8.82 -3.36
N GLN A 17 -12.95 9.35 -3.12
CA GLN A 17 -14.19 8.76 -3.63
C GLN A 17 -14.26 8.70 -5.16
N ARG A 18 -13.57 9.62 -5.86
CA ARG A 18 -13.50 9.59 -7.33
C ARG A 18 -12.46 8.61 -7.88
N LEU A 19 -11.45 8.26 -7.08
CA LEU A 19 -10.27 7.54 -7.56
C LEU A 19 -10.16 6.11 -7.02
N HIS A 20 -10.82 5.78 -5.90
CA HIS A 20 -10.67 4.50 -5.23
C HIS A 20 -12.01 3.96 -4.75
N GLY A 21 -12.27 2.67 -5.01
CA GLY A 21 -13.52 2.00 -4.63
C GLY A 21 -13.71 1.85 -3.12
N ASP A 22 -12.63 1.89 -2.34
CA ASP A 22 -12.65 1.88 -0.86
C ASP A 22 -11.65 2.92 -0.28
N PRO A 23 -12.07 4.18 -0.09
CA PRO A 23 -11.20 5.23 0.44
C PRO A 23 -10.58 4.93 1.82
N SER A 24 -11.26 4.11 2.65
CA SER A 24 -10.81 3.80 4.01
C SER A 24 -9.55 2.94 3.99
N VAL A 25 -9.54 1.90 3.15
CA VAL A 25 -8.37 1.03 2.96
C VAL A 25 -7.23 1.80 2.30
N TRP A 26 -7.54 2.68 1.35
CA TRP A 26 -6.52 3.56 0.75
C TRP A 26 -5.83 4.43 1.81
N TRP A 27 -6.60 5.02 2.74
CA TRP A 27 -6.05 5.85 3.80
C TRP A 27 -5.15 5.06 4.75
N VAL A 28 -5.60 3.89 5.22
CA VAL A 28 -4.78 3.00 6.05
C VAL A 28 -3.49 2.59 5.33
N SER A 29 -3.57 2.32 4.02
CA SER A 29 -2.40 1.92 3.22
C SER A 29 -1.30 2.98 3.14
N GLN A 30 -1.59 4.27 3.34
CA GLN A 30 -0.56 5.32 3.38
C GLN A 30 0.38 5.12 4.57
N PHE A 31 -0.15 4.75 5.73
CA PHE A 31 0.64 4.48 6.92
C PHE A 31 1.45 3.19 6.76
N VAL A 32 0.83 2.13 6.24
CA VAL A 32 1.53 0.88 5.94
C VAL A 32 2.70 1.16 4.99
N LYS A 33 2.45 1.84 3.86
CA LYS A 33 3.47 2.22 2.88
C LYS A 33 4.65 2.97 3.51
N TYR A 34 4.39 3.90 4.44
CA TYR A 34 5.45 4.62 5.13
C TYR A 34 6.27 3.73 6.06
N LEU A 35 5.60 2.82 6.78
CA LEU A 35 6.23 1.91 7.74
C LEU A 35 7.06 0.82 7.05
N VAL A 36 6.57 0.26 5.94
CA VAL A 36 7.22 -0.88 5.25
C VAL A 36 8.30 -0.48 4.25
N ARG A 37 8.84 0.75 4.33
CA ARG A 37 9.97 1.17 3.48
C ARG A 37 11.17 0.25 3.74
N PRO A 38 11.65 -0.50 2.73
CA PRO A 38 12.69 -1.48 2.95
C PRO A 38 14.03 -0.78 3.22
N GLN A 39 14.87 -1.42 4.03
CA GLN A 39 16.30 -1.11 4.07
C GLN A 39 16.97 -1.63 2.79
N ALA A 40 18.12 -1.07 2.42
CA ALA A 40 18.82 -1.43 1.18
C ALA A 40 19.09 -2.95 1.06
N TRP A 41 19.38 -3.63 2.17
CA TRP A 41 19.59 -5.09 2.17
C TRP A 41 18.31 -5.87 1.86
N LEU A 42 17.16 -5.43 2.41
CA LEU A 42 15.87 -6.08 2.22
C LEU A 42 15.34 -5.83 0.80
N GLU A 43 15.55 -4.63 0.26
CA GLU A 43 15.21 -4.33 -1.13
C GLU A 43 15.97 -5.26 -2.09
N LYS A 44 17.28 -5.43 -1.87
CA LYS A 44 18.11 -6.36 -2.64
C LYS A 44 17.61 -7.80 -2.53
N GLU A 45 17.28 -8.25 -1.32
CA GLU A 45 16.79 -9.61 -1.10
C GLU A 45 15.44 -9.88 -1.80
N ILE A 46 14.50 -8.93 -1.74
CA ILE A 46 13.21 -9.04 -2.44
C ILE A 46 13.44 -9.15 -3.96
N GLN A 47 14.28 -8.28 -4.53
CA GLN A 47 14.58 -8.28 -5.97
C GLN A 47 15.23 -9.59 -6.42
N GLU A 48 16.24 -10.08 -5.69
CA GLU A 48 16.90 -11.36 -6.00
C GLU A 48 15.92 -12.53 -5.91
N THR A 49 15.01 -12.50 -4.94
CA THR A 49 13.99 -13.55 -4.75
C THR A 49 12.98 -13.55 -5.90
N CYS A 50 12.50 -12.38 -6.33
CA CYS A 50 11.63 -12.27 -7.50
C CYS A 50 12.27 -12.88 -8.76
N VAL A 51 13.57 -12.65 -8.98
CA VAL A 51 14.32 -13.25 -10.11
C VAL A 51 14.44 -14.76 -9.96
N LYS A 52 14.86 -15.24 -8.77
CA LYS A 52 15.03 -16.69 -8.50
C LYS A 52 13.74 -17.47 -8.69
N LEU A 53 12.60 -16.89 -8.31
CA LEU A 53 11.28 -17.52 -8.44
C LEU A 53 10.66 -17.34 -9.84
N GLY A 54 11.27 -16.55 -10.72
CA GLY A 54 10.68 -16.20 -12.01
C GLY A 54 9.35 -15.45 -11.86
N PHE A 55 9.21 -14.63 -10.81
CA PHE A 55 7.98 -13.92 -10.47
C PHE A 55 7.61 -12.92 -11.59
N LYS A 56 6.58 -13.24 -12.38
CA LYS A 56 6.17 -12.49 -13.58
C LYS A 56 4.65 -12.56 -13.81
N HIS A 57 4.04 -11.48 -14.28
CA HIS A 57 2.61 -11.43 -14.54
C HIS A 57 2.19 -12.26 -15.78
N PRO A 58 0.92 -12.70 -15.88
CA PRO A 58 -0.12 -12.65 -14.84
C PRO A 58 0.09 -13.72 -13.76
N ILE A 59 -0.12 -13.37 -12.50
CA ILE A 59 -0.07 -14.27 -11.32
C ILE A 59 -1.31 -14.00 -10.46
N ILE A 60 -1.86 -15.06 -9.86
CA ILE A 60 -2.88 -14.99 -8.81
C ILE A 60 -2.18 -15.43 -7.51
N GLY A 61 -2.12 -14.52 -6.54
CA GLY A 61 -1.57 -14.77 -5.20
C GLY A 61 -2.59 -15.36 -4.24
#